data_AF-A0A2V7Q3H4-F1
#
_entry.id   AF-A0A2V7Q3H4-F1
#
_cell.length_a   1.000
_cell.length_b   1.000
_cell.length_c   1.000
_cell.angle_alpha   90.00
_cell.angle_beta   90.00
_cell.angle_gamma   90.00
#
_symmetry.space_group_name_H-M   'P 1'
#
loop_
_entity.id
_entity.type
_entity.pdbx_description
1 polymer ?
#
loop_
_entity_poly.entity_id
_entity_poly.type
_entity_poly.pdbx_seq_one_letter_code
_entity_poly.pdbx_strand_id
1 'polypeptide(L)'
;MTRSAIRGGEPDTIAVALANTTNQVVSLHFASGCQLLPYITNDRGSVVLPAGGAWVCTANLSQLDLAAGDRRTSTFVWTGSTEFASEMPLLPLPAGTYSIYAALSAQEVRLAAKPVPVQLR
;
A
#
# COMPACT_ATOMS: atom_id res chain seq x y z
N MET A 1 -0.52 17.14 0.71
CA MET A 1 -1.49 17.29 1.83
C MET A 1 -2.09 15.91 2.06
N THR A 2 -1.92 15.34 3.24
CA THR A 2 -2.55 14.06 3.62
C THR A 2 -4.00 14.33 4.01
N ARG A 3 -4.97 13.77 3.28
CA ARG A 3 -6.39 13.88 3.65
C ARG A 3 -6.61 13.10 4.94
N SER A 4 -7.15 13.76 5.96
CA SER A 4 -7.35 13.17 7.29
C SER A 4 -8.71 12.47 7.44
N ALA A 5 -9.60 12.63 6.46
CA ALA A 5 -10.92 12.00 6.46
C ALA A 5 -11.32 11.54 5.05
N ILE A 6 -11.85 10.31 4.96
CA ILE A 6 -12.35 9.67 3.75
C ILE A 6 -13.83 9.36 3.97
N ARG A 7 -14.66 9.58 2.95
CA ARG A 7 -16.08 9.22 2.99
C ARG A 7 -16.26 7.81 2.44
N GLY A 8 -16.94 6.95 3.19
CA GLY A 8 -17.25 5.60 2.72
C GLY A 8 -18.04 5.62 1.41
N GLY A 9 -17.65 4.78 0.46
CA GLY A 9 -18.23 4.70 -0.88
C GLY A 9 -17.71 5.74 -1.88
N GLU A 10 -17.03 6.81 -1.43
CA GLU A 10 -16.41 7.80 -2.30
C GLU A 10 -14.95 7.42 -2.57
N PRO A 11 -14.51 7.32 -3.85
CA PRO A 11 -13.13 7.02 -4.17
C PRO A 11 -12.17 8.10 -3.66
N ASP A 12 -11.12 7.68 -2.96
CA ASP A 12 -9.99 8.51 -2.56
C ASP A 12 -8.67 7.91 -3.05
N THR A 13 -7.67 8.76 -3.27
CA THR A 13 -6.36 8.36 -3.81
C THR A 13 -5.32 8.30 -2.70
N ILE A 14 -4.78 7.10 -2.50
CA ILE A 14 -3.63 6.84 -1.64
C ILE A 14 -2.37 6.87 -2.50
N ALA A 15 -1.46 7.80 -2.23
CA ALA A 15 -0.17 7.88 -2.89
C ALA A 15 0.94 7.37 -1.97
N VAL A 16 1.72 6.42 -2.48
CA VAL A 16 2.88 5.84 -1.78
C VAL A 16 4.11 6.09 -2.61
N ALA A 17 5.21 6.48 -1.97
CA ALA A 17 6.48 6.69 -2.65
C ALA A 17 7.58 5.79 -2.10
N LEU A 18 8.31 5.18 -3.03
CA LEU A 18 9.56 4.48 -2.78
C LEU A 18 10.69 5.35 -3.34
N ALA A 19 11.72 5.61 -2.53
CA ALA A 19 12.84 6.45 -2.93
C ALA A 19 14.17 5.72 -2.70
N ASN A 20 15.05 5.76 -3.69
CA ASN A 20 16.44 5.40 -3.52
C ASN A 20 17.19 6.60 -2.94
N THR A 21 17.51 6.53 -1.65
CA THR A 21 18.24 7.59 -0.94
C THR A 21 19.76 7.44 -1.02
N THR A 22 20.25 6.49 -1.81
CA THR A 22 21.69 6.25 -2.00
C THR A 22 22.21 7.01 -3.22
N ASN A 23 23.53 7.01 -3.39
CA ASN A 23 24.21 7.57 -4.55
C ASN A 23 24.53 6.52 -5.64
N GLN A 24 23.96 5.32 -5.55
CA GLN A 24 24.16 4.23 -6.52
C GLN A 24 22.82 3.73 -7.05
N VAL A 25 22.86 3.00 -8.17
CA VAL A 25 21.69 2.26 -8.66
C VAL A 25 21.38 1.13 -7.67
N VAL A 26 20.11 0.98 -7.31
CA VAL A 26 19.62 -0.10 -6.47
C VAL A 26 18.73 -1.01 -7.31
N SER A 27 19.08 -2.29 -7.37
CA SER A 27 18.29 -3.34 -8.00
C SER A 27 17.63 -4.19 -6.91
N LEU A 28 16.30 -4.29 -6.96
CA LEU A 28 15.50 -5.08 -6.04
C LEU A 28 14.88 -6.27 -6.75
N HIS A 29 15.06 -7.47 -6.20
CA HIS A 29 14.52 -8.70 -6.76
C HIS A 29 13.37 -9.24 -5.90
N PHE A 30 12.31 -9.70 -6.57
CA PHE A 30 11.10 -10.17 -5.92
C PHE A 30 10.78 -11.59 -6.35
N ALA A 31 10.30 -12.40 -5.41
CA ALA A 31 9.76 -13.73 -5.68
C ALA A 31 8.34 -13.70 -6.27
N SER A 32 7.77 -12.51 -6.50
CA SER A 32 6.42 -12.32 -7.01
C SER A 32 6.30 -11.07 -7.90
N GLY A 33 5.17 -10.96 -8.61
CA GLY A 33 4.83 -9.75 -9.38
C GLY A 33 4.44 -8.55 -8.51
N CYS A 34 4.16 -8.76 -7.23
CA CYS A 34 3.89 -7.69 -6.29
C CYS A 34 5.19 -7.11 -5.75
N GLN A 35 5.44 -5.83 -6.02
CA GLN A 35 6.65 -5.13 -5.54
C GLN A 35 6.33 -4.28 -4.30
N LEU A 36 5.41 -3.33 -4.44
CA LEU A 36 4.99 -2.41 -3.38
C LEU A 36 3.52 -2.67 -3.04
N LEU A 37 3.26 -3.06 -1.79
CA LEU A 37 1.97 -3.53 -1.33
C LEU A 37 1.39 -2.58 -0.29
N PRO A 38 0.24 -1.93 -0.55
CA PRO A 38 -0.43 -1.10 0.44
C PRO A 38 -1.23 -1.95 1.43
N TYR A 39 -1.43 -1.45 2.64
CA TYR A 39 -2.20 -2.10 3.69
C TYR A 39 -3.01 -1.07 4.45
N ILE A 40 -4.18 -1.49 4.93
CA ILE A 40 -5.00 -0.68 5.83
C ILE A 40 -5.30 -1.51 7.08
N THR A 41 -5.08 -0.92 8.24
CA THR A 41 -5.40 -1.53 9.54
C THR A 41 -6.47 -0.75 10.27
N ASN A 42 -7.27 -1.44 11.08
CA ASN A 42 -8.17 -0.79 12.03
C ASN A 42 -7.42 -0.20 13.25
N ASP A 43 -8.17 0.40 14.16
CA ASP A 43 -7.71 0.98 15.43
C ASP A 43 -7.03 -0.03 16.37
N ARG A 44 -7.32 -1.32 16.21
CA ARG A 44 -6.69 -2.43 16.94
C ARG A 44 -5.41 -2.96 16.25
N GLY A 45 -5.02 -2.38 15.12
CA GLY A 45 -3.85 -2.80 14.35
C GLY A 45 -4.06 -4.05 13.50
N SER A 46 -5.30 -4.57 13.40
CA SER A 46 -5.60 -5.70 12.51
C SER A 46 -5.72 -5.22 11.07
N VAL A 47 -5.10 -5.94 10.13
CA VAL A 47 -5.20 -5.66 8.69
C VAL A 47 -6.63 -5.93 8.23
N VAL A 48 -7.24 -4.94 7.57
CA VAL A 48 -8.59 -4.99 6.99
C VAL A 48 -8.58 -4.90 5.46
N LEU A 49 -7.49 -4.39 4.89
CA LEU A 49 -7.21 -4.40 3.45
C LEU A 49 -5.76 -4.84 3.24
N PRO A 50 -5.51 -5.86 2.39
CA PRO A 50 -6.50 -6.64 1.65
C PRO A 50 -7.33 -7.54 2.58
N ALA A 51 -8.50 -7.97 2.14
CA ALA A 51 -9.28 -8.93 2.92
C ALA A 51 -8.48 -10.22 3.15
N GLY A 52 -8.61 -10.82 4.33
CA GLY A 52 -7.80 -11.99 4.72
C GLY A 52 -6.39 -11.65 5.21
N GLY A 53 -5.96 -10.38 5.13
CA GLY A 53 -4.77 -9.87 5.81
C GLY A 53 -3.45 -9.99 5.03
N ALA A 54 -3.47 -10.58 3.84
CA ALA A 54 -2.29 -10.69 2.98
C ALA A 54 -2.68 -10.61 1.50
N TRP A 55 -1.80 -10.02 0.68
CA TRP A 55 -2.00 -9.93 -0.75
C TRP A 55 -1.79 -11.27 -1.43
N VAL A 56 -2.67 -11.59 -2.38
CA VAL A 56 -2.46 -12.71 -3.31
C VAL A 56 -1.68 -12.20 -4.50
N CYS A 57 -0.45 -12.68 -4.62
CA CYS A 57 0.49 -12.25 -5.65
C CYS A 57 0.82 -13.39 -6.60
N THR A 58 0.82 -13.10 -7.89
CA THR A 58 1.27 -14.08 -8.90
C THR A 58 2.72 -14.45 -8.63
N ALA A 59 3.01 -15.74 -8.58
CA ALA A 59 4.35 -16.29 -8.45
C ALA A 59 5.13 -16.11 -9.76
N ASN A 60 5.61 -14.88 -9.98
CA ASN A 60 6.45 -14.50 -11.10
C ASN A 60 7.64 -13.71 -10.58
N LEU A 61 8.86 -14.08 -10.96
CA LEU A 61 10.04 -13.32 -10.56
C LEU A 61 9.99 -11.94 -11.22
N SER A 62 10.22 -10.90 -10.43
CA SER A 62 10.26 -9.53 -10.93
C SER A 62 11.44 -8.76 -10.38
N GLN A 63 11.83 -7.70 -11.09
CA GLN A 63 12.93 -6.82 -10.72
C GLN A 63 12.46 -5.36 -10.77
N LEU A 64 13.01 -4.54 -9.88
CA LEU A 64 12.85 -3.08 -9.90
C LEU A 64 14.21 -2.43 -9.73
N ASP A 65 14.64 -1.69 -10.75
CA ASP A 65 15.82 -0.83 -10.68
C ASP A 65 15.42 0.61 -10.36
N LEU A 66 16.14 1.23 -9.44
CA LEU A 66 15.99 2.63 -9.07
C LEU A 66 17.36 3.30 -9.20
N ALA A 67 17.49 4.32 -10.06
CA ALA A 67 18.72 5.08 -10.15
C ALA A 67 19.00 5.85 -8.86
N ALA A 68 20.22 6.37 -8.74
CA ALA A 68 20.61 7.18 -7.58
C ALA A 68 19.68 8.39 -7.41
N GLY A 69 19.04 8.53 -6.26
CA GLY A 69 18.08 9.60 -5.98
C GLY A 69 16.68 9.41 -6.57
N ASP A 70 16.43 8.31 -7.32
CA ASP A 70 15.13 8.09 -7.97
C ASP A 70 14.00 7.93 -6.95
N ARG A 71 12.80 8.37 -7.38
CA ARG A 71 11.56 8.22 -6.63
C ARG A 71 10.46 7.67 -7.52
N ARG A 72 9.92 6.51 -7.14
CA ARG A 72 8.75 5.90 -7.78
C ARG A 72 7.52 6.14 -6.91
N THR A 73 6.45 6.66 -7.50
CA THR A 73 5.17 6.87 -6.82
C THR A 73 4.13 5.92 -7.38
N SER A 74 3.41 5.22 -6.48
CA SER A 74 2.28 4.36 -6.80
C SER A 74 1.01 4.95 -6.20
N THR A 75 -0.08 4.93 -6.96
CA THR A 75 -1.38 5.41 -6.52
C THR A 75 -2.39 4.29 -6.47
N PHE A 76 -3.14 4.21 -5.38
CA PHE A 76 -4.22 3.24 -5.17
C PHE A 76 -5.51 3.99 -4.87
N VAL A 77 -6.64 3.48 -5.37
CA VAL A 77 -7.94 4.10 -5.15
C VAL A 77 -8.71 3.29 -4.13
N TRP A 78 -9.04 3.91 -3.00
CA TRP A 78 -9.76 3.29 -1.90
C TRP A 78 -11.09 3.97 -1.66
N THR A 79 -12.15 3.18 -1.45
CA THR A 79 -13.52 3.65 -1.24
C THR A 79 -14.02 3.39 0.18
N GLY A 80 -13.13 3.08 1.13
CA GLY A 80 -13.55 2.70 2.48
C GLY A 80 -14.02 1.25 2.60
N SER A 81 -13.50 0.34 1.78
CA SER A 81 -13.84 -1.09 1.75
C SER A 81 -12.66 -2.00 2.10
N THR A 82 -12.92 -3.31 2.21
CA THR A 82 -11.87 -4.33 2.43
C THR A 82 -10.96 -4.58 1.23
N GLU A 83 -11.29 -4.03 0.07
CA GLU A 83 -10.53 -4.10 -1.18
C GLU A 83 -10.39 -2.71 -1.83
N PHE A 84 -9.49 -2.56 -2.79
CA PHE A 84 -9.43 -1.33 -3.59
C PHE A 84 -10.56 -1.24 -4.60
N ALA A 85 -10.86 -0.03 -5.08
CA ALA A 85 -11.98 0.22 -5.99
C ALA A 85 -11.94 -0.62 -7.28
N SER A 86 -10.75 -1.01 -7.74
CA SER A 86 -10.55 -1.89 -8.91
C SER A 86 -10.77 -3.38 -8.64
N GLU A 87 -10.91 -3.77 -7.37
CA GLU A 87 -10.97 -5.15 -6.90
C GLU A 87 -12.40 -5.41 -6.40
N MET A 88 -13.15 -6.25 -7.11
CA MET A 88 -14.53 -6.61 -6.73
C MET A 88 -14.58 -8.02 -6.15
N PRO A 89 -15.44 -8.29 -5.15
CA PRO A 89 -16.46 -7.41 -4.57
C PRO A 89 -15.93 -6.44 -3.51
N LEU A 90 -16.51 -5.24 -3.41
CA LEU A 90 -16.22 -4.26 -2.36
C LEU A 90 -17.10 -4.52 -1.14
N LEU A 91 -16.51 -4.89 0.00
CA LEU A 91 -17.22 -4.95 1.29
C LEU A 91 -16.93 -3.68 2.10
N PRO A 92 -17.94 -2.84 2.40
CA PRO A 92 -17.74 -1.61 3.15
C PRO A 92 -17.21 -1.85 4.56
N LEU A 93 -16.29 -1.00 5.00
CA LEU A 93 -15.82 -0.96 6.38
C LEU A 93 -16.68 0.00 7.22
N PRO A 94 -16.87 -0.29 8.53
CA PRO A 94 -17.58 0.64 9.41
C PRO A 94 -16.81 1.96 9.56
N ALA A 95 -17.54 3.03 9.89
CA ALA A 95 -16.91 4.30 10.23
C ALA A 95 -15.95 4.14 11.43
N GLY A 96 -14.82 4.82 11.41
CA GLY A 96 -13.81 4.68 12.45
C GLY A 96 -12.42 5.17 12.05
N THR A 97 -11.45 4.93 12.94
CA THR A 97 -10.06 5.27 12.69
C THR A 97 -9.34 4.10 12.05
N TYR A 98 -8.63 4.38 10.96
CA TYR A 98 -7.81 3.42 10.24
C TYR A 98 -6.40 3.97 10.08
N SER A 99 -5.44 3.09 9.79
CA SER A 99 -4.09 3.49 9.42
C SER A 99 -3.70 2.88 8.08
N ILE A 100 -3.19 3.72 7.20
CA ILE A 100 -2.73 3.33 5.86
C ILE A 100 -1.21 3.28 5.87
N TYR A 101 -0.63 2.20 5.37
CA TYR A 101 0.80 2.11 5.12
C TYR A 101 1.05 1.29 3.86
N ALA A 102 2.30 1.19 3.46
CA ALA A 102 2.73 0.25 2.45
C ALA A 102 3.98 -0.47 2.90
N ALA A 103 4.14 -1.69 2.42
CA ALA A 103 5.31 -2.50 2.65
C ALA A 103 5.84 -3.03 1.32
N LEU A 104 7.15 -3.29 1.32
CA LEU A 104 7.87 -3.89 0.21
C LEU A 104 8.80 -4.95 0.80
N SER A 105 8.84 -6.11 0.18
CA SER A 105 9.71 -7.22 0.59
C SER A 105 10.44 -7.77 -0.62
N ALA A 106 11.63 -7.23 -0.89
CA ALA A 106 12.58 -7.76 -1.86
C ALA A 106 13.53 -8.77 -1.20
N GLN A 107 14.36 -9.43 -2.00
CA GLN A 107 15.43 -10.30 -1.50
C GLN A 107 16.48 -9.50 -0.69
N GLU A 108 16.76 -8.28 -1.12
CA GLU A 108 17.79 -7.41 -0.55
C GLU A 108 17.30 -6.66 0.68
N VAL A 109 16.01 -6.30 0.72
CA VAL A 109 15.48 -5.38 1.73
C VAL A 109 14.00 -5.62 2.02
N ARG A 110 13.63 -5.38 3.27
CA ARG A 110 12.24 -5.28 3.73
C ARG A 110 11.99 -3.89 4.27
N LEU A 111 11.01 -3.19 3.71
CA LEU A 111 10.64 -1.83 4.09
C LEU A 111 9.16 -1.77 4.43
N ALA A 112 8.83 -0.96 5.42
CA ALA A 112 7.46 -0.57 5.74
C ALA A 112 7.42 0.94 5.97
N ALA A 113 6.48 1.61 5.31
CA ALA A 113 6.23 3.02 5.55
C ALA A 113 5.61 3.23 6.94
N LYS A 114 5.87 4.39 7.54
CA LYS A 114 5.19 4.78 8.77
C LYS A 114 3.68 4.86 8.52
N PRO A 115 2.83 4.22 9.34
CA PRO A 115 1.38 4.29 9.15
C PRO A 115 0.85 5.71 9.29
N VAL A 116 -0.06 6.08 8.40
CA VAL A 116 -0.75 7.37 8.36
C VAL A 116 -2.19 7.17 8.82
N PRO A 117 -2.63 7.80 9.92
CA PRO A 117 -3.99 7.67 10.39
C PRO A 117 -4.98 8.40 9.48
N VAL A 118 -6.16 7.81 9.31
CA VAL A 118 -7.27 8.36 8.54
C VAL A 118 -8.59 8.07 9.24
N GLN A 119 -9.54 9.01 9.17
CA GLN A 119 -10.90 8.80 9.64
C GLN A 119 -11.79 8.37 8.48
N LEU A 120 -12.43 7.21 8.58
CA LEU A 120 -13.50 6.80 7.68
C LEU A 120 -14.84 7.27 8.25
N ARG A 121 -15.62 8.00 7.44
CA ARG A 121 -16.91 8.59 7.83
C ARG A 121 -18.03 8.21 6.88
#